data_AF-A0A0R1V091-F1
#
_entry.id   AF-A0A0R1V091-F1
#
_cell.length_a   1.000
_cell.length_b   1.000
_cell.length_c   1.000
_cell.angle_alpha   90.00
_cell.angle_beta   90.00
_cell.angle_gamma   90.00
#
_symmetry.space_group_name_H-M   'P 1'
#
loop_
_entity.id
_entity.type
_entity.pdbx_description
1 polymer ?
#
loop_
_entity_poly.entity_id
_entity_poly.type
_entity_poly.pdbx_seq_one_letter_code
_entity_poly.pdbx_strand_id
1 'polypeptide(L)'
;MIVGLDCWLQAFFIFRPIIVCTITGLILGDLQLGVIAGGLTELAFAGLTPAGGTQPPNTVICGIMTVVIAATNNTAPATAIGLSLPFAMLMQYILLFFYSSFSLFMSRFDKYAAAGDTRSFKRLNFIPLSIVTLSFGIVAFLSAYAAQGPMHTLVSSMPQWLTHGFELAGGILPAVGFAMLLKVMLKLNYFPYLLLGFVIASMIPFSNVLPIALVGGVLAMIEYFRSRETNKLESELKKLKNNTGGDQDGI
;
A
#
# COMPACT_ATOMS: atom_id res chain seq x y z
N MET A 1 4.05 -8.50 16.55
CA MET A 1 2.93 -8.07 17.43
C MET A 1 2.69 -6.56 17.37
N ILE A 2 3.69 -5.71 17.68
CA ILE A 2 3.56 -4.24 17.61
C ILE A 2 3.09 -3.76 16.22
N VAL A 3 3.69 -4.33 15.16
CA VAL A 3 3.31 -4.09 13.76
C VAL A 3 1.84 -4.44 13.47
N GLY A 4 1.31 -5.50 14.10
CA GLY A 4 -0.08 -5.93 13.90
C GLY A 4 -1.09 -5.01 14.59
N LEU A 5 -0.75 -4.49 15.78
CA LEU A 5 -1.56 -3.46 16.46
C LEU A 5 -1.60 -2.17 15.63
N ASP A 6 -0.45 -1.72 15.14
CA ASP A 6 -0.37 -0.48 14.37
C ASP A 6 -0.95 -0.61 12.95
N CYS A 7 -0.94 -1.80 12.34
CA CYS A 7 -1.66 -2.03 11.08
C CYS A 7 -3.16 -1.76 11.19
N TRP A 8 -3.73 -1.94 12.38
CA TRP A 8 -5.14 -1.70 12.68
C TRP A 8 -5.42 -0.29 13.20
N LEU A 9 -4.53 0.25 14.04
CA LEU A 9 -4.63 1.62 14.56
C LEU A 9 -4.22 2.70 13.54
N GLN A 10 -3.41 2.36 12.54
CA GLN A 10 -2.81 3.25 11.53
C GLN A 10 -2.19 4.54 12.10
N ALA A 11 -1.82 4.53 13.38
CA ALA A 11 -1.43 5.74 14.09
C ALA A 11 0.04 6.10 13.83
N PHE A 12 0.92 5.10 13.75
CA PHE A 12 2.37 5.31 13.64
C PHE A 12 2.96 4.88 12.29
N PHE A 13 2.18 4.25 11.42
CA PHE A 13 2.62 3.72 10.11
C PHE A 13 3.81 2.75 10.19
N ILE A 14 4.04 2.14 11.35
CA ILE A 14 5.06 1.12 11.60
C ILE A 14 4.78 -0.13 10.76
N PHE A 15 3.53 -0.34 10.34
CA PHE A 15 3.16 -1.43 9.43
C PHE A 15 3.71 -1.28 8.02
N ARG A 16 4.26 -0.13 7.61
CA ARG A 16 4.80 0.02 6.25
C ARG A 16 5.94 -0.97 6.00
N PRO A 17 5.93 -1.69 4.87
CA PRO A 17 6.97 -2.64 4.50
C PRO A 17 8.40 -2.12 4.70
N ILE A 18 8.68 -0.85 4.39
CA ILE A 18 10.01 -0.27 4.59
C ILE A 18 10.52 -0.39 6.03
N ILE A 19 9.68 -0.16 7.04
CA ILE A 19 10.07 -0.22 8.46
C ILE A 19 10.19 -1.68 8.89
N VAL A 20 9.19 -2.48 8.54
CA VAL A 20 9.10 -3.89 8.95
C VAL A 20 10.24 -4.72 8.35
N CYS A 21 10.55 -4.53 7.06
CA CYS A 21 11.64 -5.23 6.38
C CYS A 21 13.01 -4.81 6.92
N THR A 22 13.19 -3.52 7.25
CA THR A 22 14.44 -3.03 7.85
C THR A 22 14.68 -3.67 9.22
N ILE A 23 13.65 -3.73 10.07
CA ILE A 23 13.73 -4.41 11.37
C ILE A 23 13.97 -5.92 11.19
N THR A 24 13.29 -6.54 10.23
CA THR A 24 13.46 -7.97 9.93
C THR A 24 14.89 -8.27 9.46
N GLY A 25 15.44 -7.46 8.56
CA GLY A 25 16.83 -7.59 8.10
C GLY A 25 17.84 -7.41 9.23
N LEU A 26 17.60 -6.44 10.13
CA LEU A 26 18.42 -6.25 11.33
C LEU A 26 18.41 -7.49 12.23
N ILE A 27 17.25 -8.14 12.42
CA ILE A 27 17.14 -9.37 13.21
C ILE A 27 17.88 -10.54 12.54
N LEU A 28 17.86 -10.61 11.21
CA LEU A 28 18.53 -11.66 10.44
C LEU A 28 20.03 -11.39 10.23
N GLY A 29 20.54 -10.21 10.60
CA GLY A 29 21.95 -9.86 10.50
C GLY A 29 22.36 -9.14 9.19
N ASP A 30 21.42 -8.86 8.29
CA ASP A 30 21.66 -8.10 7.06
C ASP A 30 20.66 -6.94 6.93
N LEU A 31 21.10 -5.76 7.39
CA LEU A 31 20.32 -4.53 7.33
C LEU A 31 20.11 -4.05 5.89
N GLN A 32 21.13 -4.19 5.03
CA GLN A 32 21.08 -3.70 3.66
C GLN A 32 20.05 -4.48 2.84
N LEU A 33 20.00 -5.79 3.02
CA LEU A 33 18.98 -6.66 2.46
C LEU A 33 17.58 -6.23 2.90
N GLY A 34 17.40 -5.95 4.20
CA GLY A 34 16.13 -5.50 4.77
C GLY A 34 15.62 -4.19 4.15
N VAL A 35 16.52 -3.22 3.97
CA VAL A 35 16.17 -1.91 3.36
C VAL A 35 15.82 -2.07 1.87
N ILE A 36 16.60 -2.84 1.12
CA ILE A 36 16.35 -3.06 -0.32
C ILE A 36 15.02 -3.80 -0.53
N ALA A 37 14.79 -4.89 0.22
CA ALA A 37 13.54 -5.65 0.16
C ALA A 37 12.33 -4.79 0.58
N GLY A 38 12.49 -3.95 1.60
CA GLY A 38 11.47 -3.00 2.04
C GLY A 38 11.12 -1.99 0.95
N GLY A 39 12.13 -1.41 0.30
CA GLY A 39 11.94 -0.48 -0.82
C GLY A 39 11.22 -1.14 -2.01
N LEU A 40 11.66 -2.34 -2.43
CA LEU A 40 11.00 -3.08 -3.51
C LEU A 40 9.54 -3.41 -3.19
N THR A 41 9.27 -3.83 -1.96
CA THR A 41 7.90 -4.14 -1.51
C THR A 41 7.04 -2.87 -1.49
N GLU A 42 7.56 -1.77 -0.98
CA GLU A 42 6.83 -0.50 -0.97
C GLU A 42 6.48 -0.01 -2.39
N LEU A 43 7.42 -0.14 -3.33
CA LEU A 43 7.21 0.24 -4.73
C LEU A 43 6.22 -0.71 -5.44
N ALA A 44 6.34 -2.02 -5.20
CA ALA A 44 5.44 -3.03 -5.76
C ALA A 44 3.98 -2.80 -5.35
N PHE A 45 3.76 -2.34 -4.12
CA PHE A 45 2.44 -2.13 -3.56
C PHE A 45 2.00 -0.67 -3.50
N ALA A 46 2.75 0.26 -4.10
CA ALA A 46 2.50 1.69 -3.99
C ALA A 46 1.08 2.10 -4.45
N GLY A 47 0.48 1.34 -5.38
CA GLY A 47 -0.88 1.58 -5.92
C GLY A 47 -1.99 0.75 -5.32
N LEU A 48 -1.68 -0.11 -4.35
CA LEU A 48 -2.64 -1.03 -3.77
C LEU A 48 -3.40 -0.34 -2.63
N THR A 49 -4.45 0.41 -2.96
CA THR A 49 -5.34 1.02 -1.97
C THR A 49 -6.60 0.17 -1.76
N PRO A 50 -7.04 -0.07 -0.51
CA PRO A 50 -8.29 -0.77 -0.26
C PRO A 50 -9.48 0.03 -0.80
N ALA A 51 -10.23 -0.53 -1.74
CA ALA A 51 -11.42 0.10 -2.32
C ALA A 51 -12.64 -0.83 -2.20
N GLY A 52 -13.75 -0.31 -1.66
CA GLY A 52 -15.04 -1.00 -1.68
C GLY A 52 -15.09 -2.36 -0.98
N GLY A 53 -14.41 -2.53 0.16
CA GLY A 53 -14.42 -3.80 0.90
C GLY A 53 -13.52 -4.89 0.30
N THR A 54 -12.95 -4.68 -0.89
CA THR A 54 -11.89 -5.52 -1.42
C THR A 54 -10.59 -5.19 -0.70
N GLN A 55 -10.01 -6.20 -0.05
CA GLN A 55 -8.77 -6.03 0.69
C GLN A 55 -7.59 -6.44 -0.19
N PRO A 56 -6.64 -5.52 -0.42
CA PRO A 56 -5.45 -5.80 -1.21
C PRO A 56 -4.55 -6.84 -0.53
N PRO A 57 -3.74 -7.63 -1.27
CA PRO A 57 -2.73 -8.51 -0.67
C PRO A 57 -1.92 -7.86 0.45
N ASN A 58 -1.60 -8.66 1.48
CA ASN A 58 -0.94 -8.16 2.67
C ASN A 58 0.54 -7.83 2.41
N THR A 59 0.84 -6.54 2.29
CA THR A 59 2.17 -6.02 1.96
C THR A 59 3.21 -6.30 3.05
N VAL A 60 2.78 -6.41 4.30
CA VAL A 60 3.66 -6.59 5.47
C VAL A 60 4.22 -8.01 5.52
N ILE A 61 3.36 -9.02 5.37
CA ILE A 61 3.80 -10.41 5.30
C ILE A 61 4.61 -10.65 4.03
N CYS A 62 4.22 -10.01 2.91
CA CYS A 62 5.01 -10.04 1.68
C CYS A 62 6.45 -9.57 1.94
N GLY A 63 6.63 -8.40 2.56
CA GLY A 63 7.93 -7.84 2.87
C GLY A 63 8.77 -8.69 3.83
N ILE A 64 8.18 -9.16 4.93
CA ILE A 64 8.86 -10.08 5.87
C ILE A 64 9.34 -11.33 5.15
N MET A 65 8.48 -11.95 4.33
CA MET A 65 8.85 -13.15 3.60
C MET A 65 9.91 -12.90 2.54
N THR A 66 9.88 -11.75 1.84
CA THR A 66 10.93 -11.37 0.90
C THR A 66 12.29 -11.34 1.59
N VAL A 67 12.39 -10.73 2.78
CA VAL A 67 13.65 -10.69 3.55
C VAL A 67 14.09 -12.09 3.98
N VAL A 68 13.17 -12.89 4.53
CA VAL A 68 13.48 -14.24 5.02
C VAL A 68 13.92 -15.17 3.89
N ILE A 69 13.23 -15.16 2.75
CA ILE A 69 13.58 -15.97 1.56
C ILE A 69 14.93 -15.53 0.99
N ALA A 70 15.15 -14.22 0.85
CA ALA A 70 16.40 -13.70 0.31
C ALA A 70 17.59 -14.03 1.21
N ALA A 71 17.42 -13.91 2.54
CA ALA A 71 18.47 -14.24 3.51
C ALA A 71 18.76 -15.74 3.58
N THR A 72 17.72 -16.59 3.53
CA THR A 72 17.88 -18.05 3.67
C THR A 72 18.49 -18.68 2.42
N ASN A 73 18.07 -18.22 1.23
CA ASN A 73 18.48 -18.82 -0.05
C ASN A 73 19.61 -18.07 -0.75
N ASN A 74 20.14 -16.99 -0.16
CA ASN A 74 21.11 -16.09 -0.79
C ASN A 74 20.67 -15.63 -2.19
N THR A 75 19.36 -15.42 -2.37
CA THR A 75 18.76 -14.97 -3.64
C THR A 75 18.57 -13.47 -3.65
N ALA A 76 18.58 -12.87 -4.85
CA ALA A 76 18.28 -11.46 -5.01
C ALA A 76 16.88 -11.11 -4.44
N PRO A 77 16.72 -9.96 -3.76
CA PRO A 77 15.41 -9.48 -3.26
C PRO A 77 14.32 -9.40 -4.33
N ALA A 78 14.69 -9.11 -5.58
CA ALA A 78 13.78 -9.06 -6.72
C ALA A 78 13.17 -10.43 -7.05
N THR A 79 13.91 -11.52 -6.86
CA THR A 79 13.36 -12.89 -7.02
C THR A 79 12.52 -13.28 -5.81
N ALA A 80 12.99 -12.94 -4.61
CA ALA A 80 12.33 -13.28 -3.36
C ALA A 80 10.94 -12.63 -3.22
N ILE A 81 10.74 -11.42 -3.76
CA ILE A 81 9.44 -10.73 -3.72
C ILE A 81 8.38 -11.43 -4.60
N GLY A 82 8.79 -12.02 -5.73
CA GLY A 82 7.89 -12.82 -6.55
C GLY A 82 7.40 -14.08 -5.81
N LEU A 83 8.31 -14.71 -5.06
CA LEU A 83 8.03 -15.91 -4.27
C LEU A 83 7.22 -15.62 -2.99
N SER A 84 7.24 -14.38 -2.50
CA SER A 84 6.51 -13.98 -1.28
C SER A 84 5.05 -13.59 -1.54
N LEU A 85 4.67 -13.28 -2.78
CA LEU A 85 3.30 -12.91 -3.17
C LEU A 85 2.21 -13.93 -2.75
N PRO A 86 2.41 -15.26 -2.94
CA PRO A 86 1.43 -16.25 -2.49
C PRO A 86 1.14 -16.20 -0.99
N PHE A 87 2.16 -15.92 -0.17
CA PHE A 87 2.01 -15.76 1.28
C PHE A 87 1.24 -14.49 1.63
N ALA A 88 1.48 -13.42 0.88
CA ALA A 88 0.73 -12.16 1.01
C ALA A 88 -0.76 -12.38 0.75
N MET A 89 -1.10 -13.17 -0.27
CA MET A 89 -2.49 -13.54 -0.60
C MET A 89 -3.09 -14.48 0.45
N LEU A 90 -2.35 -15.48 0.92
CA LEU A 90 -2.81 -16.39 1.97
C LEU A 90 -3.15 -15.64 3.25
N MET A 91 -2.28 -14.74 3.71
CA MET A 91 -2.56 -13.89 4.87
C MET A 91 -3.79 -13.02 4.65
N GLN A 92 -3.97 -12.51 3.43
CA GLN A 92 -5.13 -11.71 3.10
C GLN A 92 -6.44 -12.49 3.22
N TYR A 93 -6.46 -13.77 2.82
CA TYR A 93 -7.63 -14.63 3.02
C TYR A 93 -7.89 -14.95 4.50
N ILE A 94 -6.84 -15.18 5.30
CA ILE A 94 -6.97 -15.39 6.75
C ILE A 94 -7.60 -14.16 7.41
N LEU A 95 -7.14 -12.95 7.04
CA LEU A 95 -7.72 -11.70 7.54
C LEU A 95 -9.19 -11.52 7.13
N LEU A 96 -9.52 -11.85 5.88
CA LEU A 96 -10.90 -11.79 5.40
C LEU A 96 -11.81 -12.74 6.18
N PHE A 97 -11.33 -13.94 6.49
CA PHE A 97 -12.05 -14.90 7.33
C PHE A 97 -12.28 -14.36 8.75
N PHE A 98 -11.30 -13.69 9.35
CA PHE A 98 -11.50 -13.02 10.64
C PHE A 98 -12.54 -11.91 10.55
N TYR A 99 -12.58 -11.12 9.47
CA TYR A 99 -13.59 -10.08 9.28
C TYR A 99 -15.01 -10.66 9.18
N SER A 100 -15.19 -11.76 8.44
CA SER A 100 -16.46 -12.48 8.42
C SER A 100 -16.83 -13.02 9.80
N SER A 101 -15.86 -13.57 10.54
CA SER A 101 -16.08 -14.08 11.90
C SER A 101 -16.46 -12.96 12.87
N PHE A 102 -15.89 -11.75 12.70
CA PHE A 102 -16.17 -10.62 13.57
C PHE A 102 -17.54 -10.00 13.39
N SER A 103 -18.17 -10.20 12.23
CA SER A 103 -19.57 -9.83 12.01
C SER A 103 -20.51 -10.46 13.06
N LEU A 104 -20.17 -11.64 13.59
CA LEU A 104 -20.93 -12.31 14.66
C LEU A 104 -20.92 -11.52 15.97
N PHE A 105 -19.88 -10.73 16.24
CA PHE A 105 -19.81 -9.88 17.43
C PHE A 105 -20.62 -8.58 17.28
N MET A 106 -21.04 -8.21 16.07
CA MET A 106 -21.76 -6.96 15.80
C MET A 106 -23.11 -6.90 16.53
N SER A 107 -23.83 -8.02 16.60
CA SER A 107 -25.08 -8.13 17.38
C SER A 107 -24.89 -7.84 18.87
N ARG A 108 -23.70 -8.10 19.43
CA ARG A 108 -23.35 -7.75 20.83
C ARG A 108 -23.01 -6.26 20.95
N PHE A 109 -22.33 -5.68 19.95
CA PHE A 109 -22.08 -4.23 19.91
C PHE A 109 -23.37 -3.42 19.89
N ASP A 110 -24.37 -3.83 19.10
CA ASP A 110 -25.68 -3.15 19.03
C ASP A 110 -26.39 -3.15 20.39
N LYS A 111 -26.33 -4.27 21.12
CA LYS A 111 -26.90 -4.38 22.47
C LYS A 111 -26.21 -3.49 23.50
N TYR A 112 -24.88 -3.40 23.46
CA TYR A 112 -24.13 -2.53 24.37
C TYR A 112 -24.29 -1.05 24.02
N ALA A 113 -24.45 -0.71 22.73
CA ALA A 113 -24.76 0.64 22.28
C ALA A 113 -26.15 1.09 22.75
N ALA A 114 -27.17 0.23 22.59
CA ALA A 114 -28.53 0.51 23.06
C ALA A 114 -28.63 0.67 24.59
N ALA A 115 -27.80 -0.04 25.35
CA ALA A 115 -27.74 0.05 26.81
C ALA A 115 -26.88 1.22 27.34
N GLY A 116 -26.18 1.96 26.47
CA GLY A 116 -25.30 3.06 26.87
C GLY A 116 -24.07 2.65 27.68
N ASP A 117 -23.72 1.36 27.73
CA ASP A 117 -22.57 0.86 28.49
C ASP A 117 -21.26 1.04 27.71
N THR A 118 -20.68 2.22 27.87
CA THR A 118 -19.39 2.58 27.26
C THR A 118 -18.22 1.73 27.73
N ARG A 119 -18.27 1.12 28.92
CA ARG A 119 -17.17 0.29 29.45
C ARG A 119 -17.16 -1.08 28.79
N SER A 120 -18.32 -1.73 28.69
CA SER A 120 -18.44 -3.02 28.00
C SER A 120 -18.22 -2.91 26.50
N PHE A 121 -18.66 -1.82 25.89
CA PHE A 121 -18.40 -1.52 24.47
C PHE A 121 -16.90 -1.45 24.16
N LYS A 122 -16.12 -0.72 24.99
CA LYS A 122 -14.67 -0.62 24.83
C LYS A 122 -13.97 -1.97 25.02
N ARG A 123 -14.33 -2.74 26.05
CA ARG A 123 -13.74 -4.08 26.29
C ARG A 123 -14.02 -5.05 25.15
N LEU A 124 -15.23 -5.03 24.60
CA LEU A 124 -15.59 -5.89 23.47
C LEU A 124 -14.76 -5.54 22.22
N ASN A 125 -14.41 -4.28 22.00
CA ASN A 125 -13.56 -3.86 20.88
C ASN A 125 -12.11 -4.40 20.99
N PHE A 126 -11.57 -4.52 22.21
CA PHE A 126 -10.23 -5.09 22.41
C PHE A 126 -10.14 -6.59 22.07
N ILE A 127 -11.24 -7.34 22.10
CA ILE A 127 -11.24 -8.78 21.83
C ILE A 127 -10.89 -9.07 20.35
N PRO A 128 -11.63 -8.56 19.33
CA PRO A 128 -11.25 -8.71 17.93
C PRO A 128 -9.83 -8.18 17.63
N LEU A 129 -9.48 -7.02 18.20
CA LEU A 129 -8.16 -6.42 18.01
C LEU A 129 -7.03 -7.32 18.51
N SER A 130 -7.19 -7.93 19.69
CA SER A 130 -6.21 -8.85 20.25
C SER A 130 -6.10 -10.14 19.42
N ILE A 131 -7.21 -10.68 18.92
CA ILE A 131 -7.23 -11.87 18.06
C ILE A 131 -6.46 -11.62 16.76
N VAL A 132 -6.70 -10.50 16.08
CA VAL A 132 -5.99 -10.14 14.84
C VAL A 132 -4.50 -9.92 15.12
N THR A 133 -4.18 -9.16 16.16
CA THR A 133 -2.79 -8.87 16.55
C THR A 133 -2.01 -10.14 16.85
N LEU A 134 -2.63 -11.04 17.62
CA LEU A 134 -2.02 -12.31 18.00
C LEU A 134 -1.83 -13.20 16.77
N SER A 135 -2.86 -13.31 15.92
CA SER A 135 -2.79 -14.11 14.69
C SER A 135 -1.74 -13.58 13.73
N PHE A 136 -1.66 -12.25 13.55
CA PHE A 136 -0.62 -11.61 12.74
C PHE A 136 0.78 -11.86 13.33
N GLY A 137 0.92 -11.78 14.65
CA GLY A 137 2.16 -12.10 15.35
C GLY A 137 2.59 -13.55 15.17
N ILE A 138 1.65 -14.49 15.29
CA ILE A 138 1.89 -15.92 15.10
C ILE A 138 2.27 -16.22 13.66
N VAL A 139 1.54 -15.68 12.67
CA VAL A 139 1.86 -15.91 11.25
C VAL A 139 3.21 -15.30 10.91
N ALA A 140 3.51 -14.07 11.33
CA ALA A 140 4.82 -13.46 11.11
C ALA A 140 5.96 -14.25 11.79
N PHE A 141 5.72 -14.78 13.00
CA PHE A 141 6.69 -15.61 13.71
C PHE A 141 6.89 -16.97 13.04
N LEU A 142 5.82 -17.67 12.63
CA LEU A 142 5.91 -18.90 11.84
C LEU A 142 6.61 -18.64 10.50
N SER A 143 6.28 -17.56 9.83
CA SER A 143 6.91 -17.12 8.59
C SER A 143 8.41 -16.87 8.74
N ALA A 144 8.87 -16.37 9.89
CA ALA A 144 10.29 -16.15 10.13
C ALA A 144 11.01 -17.42 10.62
N TYR A 145 10.38 -18.20 11.51
CA TYR A 145 10.99 -19.35 12.17
C TYR A 145 10.79 -20.67 11.39
N ALA A 146 9.57 -20.94 10.95
CA ALA A 146 9.22 -22.16 10.21
C ALA A 146 9.58 -22.09 8.72
N ALA A 147 9.96 -20.92 8.18
CA ALA A 147 10.39 -20.82 6.80
C ALA A 147 11.85 -21.25 6.57
N GLN A 148 12.75 -21.23 7.57
CA GLN A 148 14.17 -21.45 7.26
C GLN A 148 14.47 -22.82 6.64
N GLY A 149 13.84 -23.89 7.11
CA GLY A 149 14.03 -25.24 6.54
C GLY A 149 13.10 -25.53 5.36
N PRO A 150 11.77 -25.60 5.58
CA PRO A 150 10.78 -25.89 4.53
C PRO A 150 10.83 -24.97 3.32
N MET A 151 11.12 -23.68 3.50
CA MET A 151 11.17 -22.72 2.38
C MET A 151 12.44 -22.91 1.55
N HIS A 152 13.56 -23.24 2.18
CA HIS A 152 14.78 -23.60 1.45
C HIS A 152 14.56 -24.84 0.60
N THR A 153 13.93 -25.88 1.14
CA THR A 153 13.58 -27.09 0.39
C THR A 153 12.60 -26.80 -0.74
N LEU A 154 11.57 -25.98 -0.48
CA LEU A 154 10.60 -25.58 -1.50
C LEU A 154 11.28 -24.84 -2.66
N VAL A 155 12.10 -23.83 -2.36
CA VAL A 155 12.77 -23.00 -3.37
C VAL A 155 13.85 -23.79 -4.11
N SER A 156 14.66 -24.61 -3.41
CA SER A 156 15.70 -25.44 -4.04
C SER A 156 15.13 -26.59 -4.88
N SER A 157 13.89 -27.04 -4.61
CA SER A 157 13.19 -28.02 -5.44
C SER A 157 12.57 -27.42 -6.71
N MET A 158 12.53 -26.09 -6.85
CA MET A 158 11.96 -25.45 -8.03
C MET A 158 12.90 -25.58 -9.24
N PRO A 159 12.36 -25.92 -10.43
CA PRO A 159 13.15 -25.96 -11.64
C PRO A 159 13.58 -24.54 -12.06
N GLN A 160 14.74 -24.44 -12.71
CA GLN A 160 15.37 -23.16 -13.05
C GLN A 160 14.49 -22.24 -13.93
N TRP A 161 13.63 -22.81 -14.78
CA TRP A 161 12.70 -22.02 -15.58
C TRP A 161 11.66 -21.28 -14.71
N LEU A 162 11.27 -21.88 -13.58
CA LEU A 162 10.25 -21.32 -12.69
C LEU A 162 10.84 -20.23 -11.80
N THR A 163 12.03 -20.46 -11.23
CA THR A 163 12.74 -19.46 -10.43
C THR A 163 13.10 -18.24 -11.26
N HIS A 164 13.54 -18.44 -12.51
CA HIS A 164 13.76 -17.33 -13.45
C HIS A 164 12.46 -16.59 -13.81
N GLY A 165 11.33 -17.30 -13.94
CA GLY A 165 10.02 -16.67 -14.11
C GLY A 165 9.63 -15.76 -12.95
N PHE A 166 9.88 -16.19 -11.70
CA PHE A 166 9.64 -15.37 -10.51
C PHE A 166 10.59 -14.17 -10.39
N GLU A 167 11.84 -14.31 -10.83
CA GLU A 167 12.80 -13.20 -10.91
C GLU A 167 12.33 -12.10 -11.86
N LEU A 168 11.93 -12.47 -13.08
CA LEU A 168 11.40 -11.52 -14.06
C LEU A 168 10.10 -10.88 -13.57
N ALA A 169 9.18 -11.69 -13.02
CA ALA A 169 7.92 -11.18 -12.48
C ALA A 169 8.17 -10.21 -11.32
N GLY A 170 9.05 -10.56 -10.39
CA GLY A 170 9.40 -9.74 -9.23
C GLY A 170 10.12 -8.44 -9.60
N GLY A 171 10.94 -8.45 -10.65
CA GLY A 171 11.56 -7.24 -11.21
C GLY A 171 10.56 -6.27 -11.84
N ILE A 172 9.44 -6.77 -12.38
CA ILE A 172 8.38 -5.95 -12.99
C ILE A 172 7.36 -5.43 -11.95
N LEU A 173 7.27 -6.05 -10.76
CA LEU A 173 6.31 -5.66 -9.72
C LEU A 173 6.29 -4.17 -9.38
N PRO A 174 7.42 -3.46 -9.21
CA PRO A 174 7.42 -2.01 -8.99
C PRO A 174 6.70 -1.24 -10.11
N ALA A 175 6.88 -1.64 -11.37
CA ALA A 175 6.21 -0.98 -12.50
C ALA A 175 4.69 -1.20 -12.45
N VAL A 176 4.23 -2.39 -12.03
CA VAL A 176 2.81 -2.68 -11.82
C VAL A 176 2.22 -1.81 -10.70
N GLY A 177 2.95 -1.65 -9.60
CA GLY A 177 2.56 -0.77 -8.49
C GLY A 177 2.35 0.68 -8.94
N PHE A 178 3.29 1.22 -9.71
CA PHE A 178 3.17 2.56 -10.30
C PHE A 178 2.05 2.67 -11.34
N ALA A 179 1.84 1.63 -12.16
CA ALA A 179 0.74 1.62 -13.13
C ALA A 179 -0.63 1.67 -12.42
N MET A 180 -0.77 0.98 -11.29
CA MET A 180 -1.99 1.02 -10.49
C MET A 180 -2.21 2.38 -9.82
N LEU A 181 -1.16 3.00 -9.28
CA LEU A 181 -1.22 4.40 -8.82
C LEU A 181 -1.69 5.33 -9.93
N LEU A 182 -1.05 5.23 -11.10
CA LEU A 182 -1.35 6.06 -12.24
C LEU A 182 -2.80 5.86 -12.70
N LYS A 183 -3.31 4.63 -12.74
CA LYS A 183 -4.70 4.33 -13.10
C LYS A 183 -5.70 5.06 -12.19
N VAL A 184 -5.40 5.21 -10.91
CA VAL A 184 -6.27 5.89 -9.93
C VAL A 184 -6.12 7.41 -10.00
N MET A 185 -4.91 7.92 -10.29
CA MET A 185 -4.62 9.36 -10.28
C MET A 185 -4.82 10.05 -11.63
N LEU A 186 -4.69 9.33 -12.75
CA LEU A 186 -4.64 9.89 -14.08
C LEU A 186 -6.02 10.37 -14.53
N LYS A 187 -6.11 11.66 -14.87
CA LYS A 187 -7.22 12.24 -15.61
C LYS A 187 -6.74 12.64 -16.99
N LEU A 188 -7.60 12.48 -18.00
CA LEU A 188 -7.26 12.80 -19.40
C LEU A 188 -6.72 14.23 -19.56
N ASN A 189 -7.28 15.20 -18.83
CA ASN A 189 -6.84 16.60 -18.85
C ASN A 189 -5.38 16.79 -18.41
N TYR A 190 -4.84 15.89 -17.58
CA TYR A 190 -3.47 15.97 -17.07
C TYR A 190 -2.49 15.01 -17.76
N PHE A 191 -2.94 14.29 -18.80
CA PHE A 191 -2.09 13.39 -19.58
C PHE A 191 -0.83 14.06 -20.16
N PRO A 192 -0.87 15.34 -20.64
CA PRO A 192 0.33 16.01 -21.11
C PRO A 192 1.43 16.16 -20.05
N TYR A 193 1.06 16.36 -18.78
CA TYR A 193 2.03 16.47 -17.68
C TYR A 193 2.75 15.14 -17.42
N LEU A 194 2.04 14.01 -17.60
CA LEU A 194 2.63 12.68 -17.51
C LEU A 194 3.66 12.46 -18.62
N LEU A 195 3.31 12.79 -19.87
CA LEU A 195 4.23 12.67 -21.01
C LEU A 195 5.47 13.53 -20.84
N LEU A 196 5.30 14.77 -20.38
CA LEU A 196 6.42 15.66 -20.07
C LEU A 196 7.35 15.07 -19.02
N GLY A 197 6.79 14.57 -17.91
CA GLY A 197 7.56 13.90 -16.86
C GLY A 197 8.31 12.67 -17.37
N PHE A 198 7.68 11.87 -18.23
CA PHE A 198 8.30 10.69 -18.84
C PHE A 198 9.49 11.06 -19.74
N VAL A 199 9.34 12.07 -20.61
CA VAL A 199 10.44 12.54 -21.48
C VAL A 199 11.61 13.03 -20.64
N ILE A 200 11.34 13.87 -19.63
CA ILE A 200 12.36 14.38 -18.70
C ILE A 200 13.08 13.23 -17.99
N ALA A 201 12.35 12.25 -17.47
CA ALA A 201 12.92 11.09 -16.77
C ALA A 201 13.73 10.16 -17.69
N SER A 202 13.37 10.07 -18.97
CA SER A 202 14.05 9.21 -19.95
C SER A 202 15.35 9.81 -20.50
N MET A 203 15.41 11.15 -20.64
CA MET A 203 16.52 11.83 -21.30
C MET A 203 17.60 12.32 -20.32
N ILE A 204 17.23 12.59 -19.07
CA ILE A 204 18.16 13.12 -18.06
C ILE A 204 18.49 11.99 -17.06
N PRO A 205 19.77 11.61 -16.91
CA PRO A 205 20.17 10.60 -15.93
C PRO A 205 20.14 11.21 -14.53
N PHE A 206 19.00 11.13 -13.87
CA PHE A 206 18.88 11.51 -12.47
C PHE A 206 19.34 10.37 -11.56
N SER A 207 20.28 10.66 -10.64
CA SER A 207 20.69 9.70 -9.60
C SER A 207 19.63 9.51 -8.50
N ASN A 208 18.61 10.38 -8.44
CA ASN A 208 17.56 10.39 -7.42
C ASN A 208 16.23 10.84 -8.04
N VAL A 209 15.12 10.34 -7.50
CA VAL A 209 13.74 10.73 -7.86
C VAL A 209 13.33 12.13 -7.36
N LEU A 210 14.05 12.68 -6.37
CA LEU A 210 13.70 13.96 -5.72
C LEU A 210 13.65 15.18 -6.67
N PRO A 211 14.61 15.38 -7.60
CA PRO A 211 14.54 16.49 -8.55
C PRO A 211 13.29 16.46 -9.44
N ILE A 212 12.92 15.30 -9.96
CA ILE A 212 11.69 15.12 -10.76
C ILE A 212 10.45 15.41 -9.92
N ALA A 213 10.42 14.96 -8.66
CA ALA A 213 9.31 15.23 -7.76
C ALA A 213 9.13 16.73 -7.49
N LEU A 214 10.23 17.48 -7.32
CA LEU A 214 10.18 18.94 -7.14
C LEU A 214 9.68 19.65 -8.40
N VAL A 215 10.16 19.26 -9.58
CA VAL A 215 9.65 19.81 -10.86
C VAL A 215 8.15 19.55 -11.00
N GLY A 216 7.70 18.33 -10.71
CA GLY A 216 6.28 17.98 -10.69
C GLY A 216 5.47 18.82 -9.70
N GLY A 217 6.02 19.06 -8.49
CA GLY A 217 5.40 19.92 -7.48
C GLY A 217 5.24 21.38 -7.92
N VAL A 218 6.24 21.92 -8.62
CA VAL A 218 6.17 23.28 -9.20
C VAL A 218 5.09 23.36 -10.28
N LEU A 219 5.05 22.39 -11.21
CA LEU A 219 4.02 22.34 -12.25
C LEU A 219 2.61 22.22 -11.65
N ALA A 220 2.45 21.42 -10.59
CA ALA A 220 1.19 21.28 -9.88
C ALA A 220 0.75 22.59 -9.20
N MET A 221 1.69 23.33 -8.59
CA MET A 221 1.39 24.64 -8.00
C MET A 221 0.96 25.66 -9.06
N ILE A 222 1.66 25.74 -10.18
CA ILE A 222 1.29 26.64 -11.28
C ILE A 222 -0.13 26.33 -11.77
N GLU A 223 -0.44 25.05 -11.98
CA GLU A 223 -1.76 24.64 -12.45
C GLU A 223 -2.86 24.92 -11.42
N TYR A 224 -2.56 24.73 -10.14
CA TYR A 224 -3.48 25.05 -9.05
C TYR A 224 -3.83 26.54 -9.00
N PHE A 225 -2.83 27.42 -9.09
CA PHE A 225 -3.09 28.87 -9.10
C PHE A 225 -3.85 29.30 -10.34
N ARG A 226 -3.50 28.75 -11.52
CA ARG A 226 -4.19 29.01 -12.79
C ARG A 226 -5.66 28.59 -12.72
N SER A 227 -5.93 27.35 -12.30
CA SER A 227 -7.30 26.83 -12.18
C SER A 227 -8.13 27.64 -11.18
N ARG A 228 -7.53 28.10 -10.07
CA ARG A 228 -8.21 28.97 -9.10
C ARG A 228 -8.61 30.32 -9.71
N GLU A 229 -7.77 30.91 -10.53
CA GLU A 229 -8.06 32.17 -11.22
C GLU A 229 -9.17 31.99 -12.26
N THR A 230 -9.13 30.92 -13.06
CA THR A 230 -10.18 30.60 -14.03
C THR A 230 -11.53 30.36 -13.35
N ASN A 231 -11.54 29.60 -12.24
CA ASN A 231 -12.75 29.36 -11.46
C ASN A 231 -13.35 30.64 -10.85
N LYS A 232 -12.51 31.59 -10.44
CA LYS A 232 -12.97 32.92 -9.97
C LYS A 232 -13.62 33.70 -11.10
N LEU A 233 -12.97 33.78 -12.26
CA LEU A 233 -13.49 34.47 -13.44
C LEU A 233 -14.84 33.89 -13.90
N GLU A 234 -14.97 32.55 -13.94
CA GLU A 234 -16.24 31.90 -14.26
C GLU A 234 -17.36 32.22 -13.26
N SER A 235 -17.02 32.32 -11.96
CA SER A 235 -17.99 32.67 -10.92
C SER A 235 -18.47 34.12 -11.04
N GLU A 236 -17.59 35.04 -11.43
CA GLU A 236 -17.93 36.45 -11.67
C GLU A 236 -18.78 36.61 -12.94
N LEU A 237 -18.43 35.90 -14.03
CA LEU A 237 -19.23 35.88 -15.25
C LEU A 237 -20.64 35.30 -15.03
N LYS A 238 -20.79 34.26 -14.19
CA LYS A 238 -22.12 33.73 -13.80
C LYS A 238 -22.94 34.74 -13.00
N LYS A 239 -22.31 35.49 -12.08
CA LYS A 239 -22.99 36.55 -11.32
C LYS A 239 -23.45 37.69 -12.24
N LEU A 240 -22.61 38.09 -13.19
CA LEU A 240 -22.97 39.12 -14.18
C LEU A 240 -24.14 38.66 -15.05
N LYS A 241 -24.11 37.44 -15.60
CA LYS A 241 -25.23 36.89 -16.40
C LYS A 241 -26.54 36.79 -15.61
N ASN A 242 -26.49 36.42 -14.33
CA ASN A 242 -27.70 36.38 -13.50
C ASN A 242 -28.26 37.78 -13.19
N ASN A 243 -27.42 38.81 -13.12
CA ASN A 243 -27.87 40.19 -12.95
C ASN A 243 -28.42 40.81 -14.25
N THR A 244 -27.96 40.39 -15.43
CA THR A 244 -28.42 40.95 -16.71
C THR A 244 -29.73 40.31 -17.22
N GLY A 245 -30.11 39.14 -16.70
CA GLY A 245 -31.31 38.41 -17.12
C GLY A 245 -32.62 38.84 -16.43
N GLY A 246 -32.60 39.87 -15.57
CA GLY A 246 -33.77 40.34 -14.81
C GLY A 246 -34.39 41.67 -15.30
N ASP A 247 -33.75 42.37 -16.24
CA ASP A 247 -34.13 43.75 -16.61
C ASP A 247 -34.73 43.88 -18.02
N GLN A 248 -35.12 42.78 -18.65
CA GLN A 248 -35.83 42.79 -19.93
C GLN A 248 -37.03 41.85 -19.90
N ASP A 249 -38.07 42.23 -19.14
CA ASP A 249 -39.46 41.85 -19.41
C ASP A 249 -40.37 42.79 -18.59
N GLY A 250 -40.86 43.87 -19.21
CA GLY A 250 -41.80 44.79 -18.58
C GLY A 250 -41.86 46.19 -19.19
N ILE A 251 -42.26 46.28 -20.45
CA ILE A 251 -43.10 47.41 -20.94
C ILE A 251 -44.46 46.82 -21.28
#